data_AF-A0A7C5HV08-F1
#
_entry.id   AF-A0A7C5HV08-F1
#
_cell.length_a   1.000
_cell.length_b   1.000
_cell.length_c   1.000
_cell.angle_alpha   90.00
_cell.angle_beta   90.00
_cell.angle_gamma   90.00
#
_symmetry.space_group_name_H-M   'P 1'
#
loop_
_entity.id
_entity.type
_entity.pdbx_description
1 polymer ?
#
loop_
_entity_poly.entity_id
_entity_poly.type
_entity_poly.pdbx_seq_one_letter_code
_entity_poly.pdbx_strand_id
1 'polypeptide(L)'
;MYFEAVFNPSENLEYSTDAHSLAGKKIAVQAGWVIKEGQFKDQECYYIPNSTIGLIPVCDLEELKPLPFIKWRDLLSELGF
;
A
#
# COMPACT_ATOMS: atom_id res chain seq x y z
N MET A 1 -8.50 7.09 5.46
CA MET A 1 -8.02 8.25 4.69
C MET A 1 -7.33 7.73 3.42
N TYR A 2 -7.35 8.48 2.32
CA TYR A 2 -6.88 8.04 1.00
C TYR A 2 -5.52 8.64 0.66
N PHE A 3 -4.63 7.83 0.10
CA PHE A 3 -3.27 8.24 -0.23
C PHE A 3 -2.82 7.66 -1.57
N GLU A 4 -1.86 8.35 -2.18
CA GLU A 4 -0.98 7.76 -3.18
C GLU A 4 0.40 7.53 -2.57
N ALA A 5 1.07 6.48 -3.02
CA ALA A 5 2.44 6.14 -2.64
C ALA A 5 3.09 5.34 -3.77
N VAL A 6 4.41 5.25 -3.77
CA VAL A 6 5.15 4.27 -4.57
C VAL A 6 5.33 3.01 -3.72
N PHE A 7 4.92 1.86 -4.25
CA PHE A 7 5.10 0.59 -3.56
C PHE A 7 6.54 0.09 -3.73
N ASN A 8 7.29 0.00 -2.64
CA ASN A 8 8.65 -0.52 -2.64
C ASN A 8 8.80 -1.59 -1.56
N PRO A 9 8.41 -2.85 -1.84
CA PRO A 9 8.39 -3.90 -0.84
C PRO A 9 9.79 -4.21 -0.32
N SER A 10 9.99 -4.17 1.00
CA SER A 10 11.21 -4.64 1.63
C SER A 10 11.33 -6.16 1.57
N GLU A 11 12.56 -6.69 1.61
CA GLU A 11 12.84 -8.13 1.62
C GLU A 11 12.29 -8.85 2.87
N ASN A 12 11.80 -8.09 3.85
CA ASN A 12 11.33 -8.62 5.13
C ASN A 12 9.90 -9.18 5.06
N LEU A 13 9.13 -8.89 4.00
CA LEU A 13 7.73 -9.29 3.87
C LEU A 13 7.54 -10.14 2.61
N GLU A 14 7.01 -11.34 2.78
CA GLU A 14 6.68 -12.21 1.64
C GLU A 14 5.38 -11.73 0.99
N TYR A 15 5.55 -11.03 -0.13
CA TYR A 15 4.47 -10.57 -0.98
C TYR A 15 4.14 -11.59 -2.07
N SER A 16 2.88 -11.59 -2.53
CA SER A 16 2.47 -12.43 -3.65
C SER A 16 3.19 -12.00 -4.95
N THR A 17 3.27 -12.88 -5.94
CA THR A 17 3.82 -12.53 -7.27
C THR A 17 3.10 -11.32 -7.89
N ASP A 18 1.79 -11.23 -7.68
CA ASP A 18 0.96 -10.12 -8.16
C ASP A 18 1.34 -8.80 -7.48
N ALA A 19 1.65 -8.84 -6.18
CA ALA A 19 2.14 -7.67 -5.45
C ALA A 19 3.49 -7.20 -5.99
N HIS A 20 4.42 -8.12 -6.28
CA HIS A 20 5.71 -7.77 -6.89
C HIS A 20 5.57 -7.11 -8.26
N SER A 21 4.48 -7.37 -9.00
CA SER A 21 4.20 -6.67 -10.27
C SER A 21 3.94 -5.15 -10.10
N LEU A 22 3.70 -4.70 -8.86
CA LEU A 22 3.44 -3.32 -8.49
C LEU A 22 4.66 -2.63 -7.88
N ALA A 23 5.75 -3.37 -7.64
CA ALA A 23 6.99 -2.79 -7.11
C ALA A 23 7.49 -1.66 -8.03
N GLY A 24 7.82 -0.51 -7.44
CA GLY A 24 8.21 0.71 -8.12
C GLY A 24 7.06 1.50 -8.77
N LYS A 25 5.80 1.02 -8.70
CA LYS A 25 4.65 1.73 -9.27
C LYS A 25 3.95 2.60 -8.23
N LYS A 26 3.31 3.66 -8.71
CA LYS A 26 2.37 4.44 -7.90
C LYS A 26 1.10 3.63 -7.68
N ILE A 27 0.69 3.53 -6.42
CA ILE A 27 -0.49 2.80 -5.99
C ILE A 27 -1.41 3.70 -5.15
N ALA A 28 -2.71 3.41 -5.22
CA ALA A 28 -3.72 4.02 -4.37
C ALA A 28 -3.91 3.16 -3.12
N VAL A 29 -3.65 3.72 -1.94
CA VAL A 29 -3.77 3.00 -0.66
C VAL A 29 -4.72 3.72 0.30
N GLN A 30 -5.25 2.97 1.25
CA GLN A 30 -6.00 3.50 2.38
C GLN A 30 -5.25 3.24 3.68
N ALA A 31 -5.31 4.19 4.61
CA ALA A 31 -4.84 3.97 5.97
C ALA A 31 -5.69 2.88 6.65
N GLY A 32 -5.00 1.89 7.21
CA GLY A 32 -5.56 0.82 8.03
C GLY A 32 -5.41 1.13 9.52
N TRP A 33 -4.69 0.26 10.23
CA TRP A 33 -4.46 0.32 11.67
C TRP A 33 -2.96 0.36 12.00
N VAL A 34 -2.63 0.58 13.28
CA VAL A 34 -1.25 0.44 13.77
C VAL A 34 -0.97 -1.03 14.06
N ILE A 35 0.13 -1.54 13.55
CA ILE A 35 0.57 -2.93 13.73
C ILE A 35 0.98 -3.13 15.20
N LYS A 36 0.39 -4.10 15.88
CA LYS A 36 0.60 -4.29 17.34
C LYS A 36 1.69 -5.28 17.70
N GLU A 37 2.08 -6.14 16.76
CA GLU A 37 2.94 -7.30 16.98
C GLU A 37 3.80 -7.59 15.73
N GLY A 38 4.90 -8.32 15.90
CA GLY A 38 5.80 -8.68 14.81
C GLY A 38 6.86 -7.63 14.48
N GLN A 39 7.57 -7.82 13.37
CA GLN A 39 8.73 -7.01 12.98
C GLN A 39 8.41 -5.54 12.64
N PHE A 40 7.16 -5.25 12.30
CA PHE A 40 6.68 -3.90 11.97
C PHE A 40 5.81 -3.30 13.08
N LYS A 41 5.95 -3.80 14.31
CA LYS A 41 5.21 -3.29 15.46
C LYS A 41 5.35 -1.77 15.59
N ASP A 42 4.27 -1.12 16.00
CA ASP A 42 4.10 0.33 16.19
C ASP A 42 4.15 1.15 14.89
N GLN A 43 4.23 0.50 13.72
CA GLN A 43 4.11 1.17 12.43
C GLN A 43 2.65 1.28 11.96
N GLU A 44 2.35 2.34 11.23
CA GLU A 44 1.09 2.45 10.49
C GLU A 44 1.06 1.45 9.34
N CYS A 45 -0.11 0.87 9.12
CA CYS A 45 -0.35 -0.01 7.99
C CYS A 45 -1.34 0.59 6.99
N TYR A 46 -1.18 0.17 5.75
CA TYR A 46 -1.95 0.59 4.61
C TYR A 46 -2.42 -0.64 3.85
N TYR A 47 -3.41 -0.48 2.97
CA TYR A 47 -3.85 -1.55 2.09
C TYR A 47 -4.40 -0.99 0.78
N ILE A 48 -4.36 -1.81 -0.28
CA ILE A 48 -5.06 -1.53 -1.53
C ILE A 48 -6.42 -2.23 -1.47
N PRO A 49 -7.55 -1.50 -1.52
CA PRO A 49 -8.87 -2.12 -1.54
C PRO A 49 -9.05 -3.04 -2.75
N ASN A 50 -9.79 -4.14 -2.57
CA ASN A 50 -10.05 -5.16 -3.58
C ASN A 50 -8.78 -5.85 -4.15
N SER A 51 -7.64 -5.71 -3.47
CA SER A 51 -6.40 -6.37 -3.85
C SER A 51 -6.08 -7.55 -2.94
N THR A 52 -5.33 -8.52 -3.45
CA THR A 52 -4.83 -9.70 -2.71
C THR A 52 -3.50 -9.45 -1.99
N ILE A 53 -2.89 -8.26 -2.17
CA ILE A 53 -1.60 -7.87 -1.56
C ILE A 53 -1.68 -7.87 -0.03
N GLY A 54 -2.86 -7.58 0.52
CA GLY A 54 -3.09 -7.51 1.95
C GLY A 54 -2.48 -6.25 2.57
N LEU A 55 -1.85 -6.41 3.72
CA LEU A 55 -1.33 -5.33 4.54
C LEU A 55 0.04 -4.85 4.01
N ILE A 56 0.20 -3.54 3.95
CA ILE A 56 1.43 -2.87 3.55
C ILE A 56 1.91 -1.97 4.70
N PRO A 57 3.03 -2.29 5.37
CA PRO A 57 3.59 -1.42 6.39
C PRO A 57 4.12 -0.13 5.75
N VAL A 58 4.15 0.96 6.50
CA VAL A 58 4.61 2.26 5.99
C VAL A 58 6.05 2.23 5.46
N CYS A 59 6.90 1.32 5.95
CA CYS A 59 8.28 1.19 5.46
C CYS A 59 8.38 0.68 4.01
N ASP A 60 7.32 0.05 3.49
CA ASP A 60 7.25 -0.46 2.11
C ASP A 60 6.58 0.57 1.16
N LEU A 61 6.35 1.79 1.65
CA LEU A 61 5.73 2.89 0.91
C LEU A 61 6.65 4.10 0.85
N GLU A 62 6.88 4.60 -0.35
CA GLU A 62 7.63 5.82 -0.60
C GLU A 62 6.70 6.93 -1.12
N GLU A 63 7.10 8.19 -0.94
CA GLU A 63 6.34 9.36 -1.39
C GLU A 63 4.86 9.39 -0.94
N LEU A 64 4.56 8.80 0.23
CA LEU A 64 3.21 8.72 0.77
C LEU A 64 2.61 10.12 0.96
N LYS A 65 1.54 10.41 0.23
CA LYS A 65 0.87 11.71 0.27
C LYS A 65 -0.64 11.59 0.22
N PRO A 66 -1.37 12.45 0.94
CA PRO A 66 -2.83 12.41 0.95
C PRO A 66 -3.37 12.75 -0.44
N LEU A 67 -4.40 12.01 -0.86
CA LEU A 67 -5.00 12.14 -2.18
C LEU A 67 -6.52 12.34 -2.06
N PRO A 68 -7.13 13.31 -2.78
CA PRO A 68 -8.58 13.44 -2.83
C PRO A 68 -9.24 12.17 -3.37
N PHE A 69 -10.41 11.81 -2.81
CA PHE A 69 -11.11 10.57 -3.13
C PHE A 69 -11.29 10.31 -4.64
N ILE A 70 -11.63 11.33 -5.42
CA ILE A 70 -11.82 11.19 -6.88
C ILE A 70 -10.51 10.73 -7.55
N LYS A 71 -9.40 11.43 -7.30
CA LYS A 71 -8.08 11.06 -7.85
C LYS A 71 -7.61 9.69 -7.36
N TRP A 72 -7.90 9.38 -6.09
CA TRP A 72 -7.56 8.08 -5.50
C TRP A 72 -8.32 6.94 -6.18
N ARG A 73 -9.61 7.13 -6.45
CA ARG A 73 -10.44 6.14 -7.15
C ARG A 73 -9.95 5.94 -8.58
N ASP A 74 -9.62 7.02 -9.29
CA ASP A 74 -9.12 6.95 -10.66
C ASP A 74 -7.78 6.17 -10.70
N LEU A 75 -6.85 6.47 -9.78
CA LEU A 75 -5.60 5.72 -9.64
C LEU A 75 -5.84 4.25 -9.29
N LEU A 76 -6.82 3.94 -8.41
CA LEU A 76 -7.15 2.55 -8.08
C LEU A 76 -7.68 1.78 -9.31
N SER A 77 -8.51 2.42 -10.13
CA SER A 77 -9.04 1.80 -11.35
C SER A 77 -7.95 1.52 -12.39
N GLU A 78 -6.89 2.33 -12.45
CA GLU A 78 -5.74 2.10 -13.33
C GLU A 78 -4.92 0.85 -12.95
N LEU A 79 -4.99 0.41 -11.69
CA LEU A 79 -4.26 -0.77 -11.21
C LEU A 79 -4.89 -2.09 -11.68
N GLY A 80 -6.15 -2.08 -12.11
CA GLY A 80 -6.78 -3.21 -12.80
C GLY A 80 -7.16 -4.42 -11.93
N PHE A 81 -7.45 -4.21 -10.65
CA PHE A 81 -8.00 -5.25 -9.75
C PHE A 81 -9.51 -5.42 -9.88
#